data_AF-A0A401IRR5-F1
#
_entry.id   AF-A0A401IRR5-F1
#
_cell.length_a   1.000
_cell.length_b   1.000
_cell.length_c   1.000
_cell.angle_alpha   90.00
_cell.angle_beta   90.00
_cell.angle_gamma   90.00
#
_symmetry.space_group_name_H-M   'P 1'
#
loop_
_entity.id
_entity.type
_entity.pdbx_description
1 polymer ?
#
loop_
_entity_poly.entity_id
_entity_poly.type
_entity_poly.pdbx_seq_one_letter_code
_entity_poly.pdbx_strand_id
1 'polypeptide(L)'
;MQLIFSGLLRGGIPFVIMSVIALILNFQGKSADAWSTFCTALIILFVGAATVIYNIERFSLFKQTLLHIMIMLVTVYPVLLLSGWFPLRNFGDALFVLLIFFVVGAVLWVVFLLLAKIFDW
;
A
#
# COMPACT_ATOMS: atom_id res chain seq x y z
N MET A 1 -6.68 20.78 6.77
CA MET A 1 -7.81 19.88 7.09
C MET A 1 -8.24 19.02 5.89
N GLN A 2 -8.39 19.59 4.68
CA GLN A 2 -8.83 18.85 3.48
C GLN A 2 -7.93 17.67 3.06
N LEU A 3 -6.61 17.78 3.17
CA LEU A 3 -5.68 16.70 2.81
C LEU A 3 -5.83 15.48 3.74
N ILE A 4 -5.87 15.70 5.05
CA ILE A 4 -6.04 14.63 6.04
C ILE A 4 -7.37 13.90 5.81
N PHE A 5 -8.44 14.67 5.58
CA PHE A 5 -9.76 14.11 5.29
C PHE A 5 -9.76 13.29 3.99
N SER A 6 -9.12 13.80 2.94
CA SER A 6 -8.99 13.10 1.65
C SER A 6 -8.21 11.79 1.79
N GLY A 7 -7.11 11.79 2.55
CA GLY A 7 -6.34 10.58 2.83
C GLY A 7 -7.16 9.56 3.63
N LEU A 8 -7.88 10.02 4.64
CA LEU A 8 -8.75 9.18 5.45
C LEU A 8 -9.89 8.57 4.62
N LEU A 9 -10.48 9.30 3.68
CA LEU A 9 -11.52 8.75 2.81
C LEU A 9 -10.95 7.73 1.82
N ARG A 10 -9.86 8.08 1.12
CA ARG A 10 -9.24 7.24 0.07
C ARG A 10 -8.70 5.92 0.63
N GLY A 11 -8.11 5.92 1.82
CA GLY A 11 -7.62 4.72 2.48
C GLY A 11 -8.63 4.06 3.42
N GLY A 12 -9.38 4.86 4.17
CA GLY A 12 -10.24 4.39 5.26
C GLY A 12 -11.52 3.71 4.80
N ILE A 13 -12.20 4.22 3.76
CA ILE A 13 -13.42 3.56 3.25
C ILE A 13 -13.10 2.14 2.76
N PRO A 14 -12.13 1.93 1.85
CA PRO A 14 -11.77 0.58 1.43
C PRO A 14 -11.25 -0.29 2.58
N PHE A 15 -10.50 0.29 3.53
CA PHE A 15 -10.01 -0.44 4.70
C PHE A 15 -11.14 -1.03 5.54
N VAL A 16 -12.19 -0.24 5.82
CA VAL A 16 -13.36 -0.72 6.58
C VAL A 16 -14.05 -1.85 5.82
N ILE A 17 -14.29 -1.67 4.52
CA ILE A 17 -14.95 -2.70 3.68
C ILE A 17 -14.14 -4.00 3.71
N MET A 18 -12.84 -3.93 3.43
CA MET A 18 -11.96 -5.11 3.39
C MET A 18 -11.82 -5.77 4.76
N SER A 19 -11.80 -5.00 5.85
CA SER A 19 -11.76 -5.54 7.21
C SER A 19 -13.04 -6.27 7.60
N VAL A 20 -14.20 -5.76 7.16
CA VAL A 20 -15.49 -6.45 7.34
C VAL A 20 -15.49 -7.78 6.56
N ILE A 21 -14.97 -7.79 5.33
CA ILE A 21 -14.83 -9.03 4.55
C ILE A 21 -13.90 -10.02 5.25
N ALA A 22 -12.75 -9.56 5.74
CA ALA A 22 -11.82 -10.40 6.51
C ALA A 22 -12.49 -11.02 7.74
N LEU A 23 -13.28 -10.24 8.47
CA LEU A 23 -14.02 -10.71 9.65
C LEU A 23 -15.09 -11.74 9.28
N ILE A 24 -15.82 -11.54 8.18
CA ILE A 24 -16.78 -12.53 7.65
C ILE A 24 -16.06 -13.83 7.28
N LEU A 25 -14.92 -13.76 6.57
CA LEU A 25 -14.12 -14.94 6.20
C LEU A 25 -13.65 -15.70 7.45
N ASN A 26 -13.26 -14.99 8.50
CA ASN A 26 -12.84 -15.62 9.74
C ASN A 26 -14.00 -16.39 10.41
N PHE A 27 -15.21 -15.81 10.42
CA PHE A 27 -16.41 -16.51 10.93
C PHE A 27 -16.81 -17.72 10.09
N GLN A 28 -16.41 -17.78 8.82
CA GLN A 28 -16.58 -18.95 7.95
C GLN A 28 -15.50 -20.02 8.15
N GLY A 29 -14.58 -19.84 9.12
CA GLY A 29 -13.45 -20.75 9.35
C GLY A 29 -12.31 -20.63 8.33
N LYS A 30 -12.35 -19.63 7.45
CA LYS A 30 -11.31 -19.37 6.44
C LYS A 30 -10.24 -18.42 6.97
N SER A 31 -9.59 -18.80 8.08
CA SER A 31 -8.68 -17.90 8.81
C SER A 31 -7.46 -17.44 8.00
N ALA A 32 -6.94 -18.28 7.09
CA ALA A 32 -5.83 -17.89 6.20
C ALA A 32 -6.27 -16.79 5.21
N ASP A 33 -7.44 -16.96 4.58
CA ASP A 33 -8.00 -15.96 3.66
C ASP A 33 -8.36 -14.67 4.42
N ALA A 34 -8.89 -14.80 5.64
CA ALA A 34 -9.18 -13.66 6.51
C ALA A 34 -7.92 -12.84 6.82
N TRP A 35 -6.83 -13.51 7.20
CA TRP A 35 -5.55 -12.84 7.47
C TRP A 35 -5.01 -12.13 6.22
N SER A 36 -4.97 -12.84 5.10
CA SER A 36 -4.54 -12.28 3.81
C SER A 36 -5.38 -11.06 3.39
N THR A 37 -6.70 -11.13 3.57
CA THR A 37 -7.63 -10.03 3.28
C THR A 37 -7.39 -8.84 4.20
N PHE A 38 -7.13 -9.08 5.49
CA PHE A 38 -6.83 -8.02 6.45
C PHE A 38 -5.49 -7.34 6.17
N CYS A 39 -4.43 -8.09 5.84
CA CYS A 39 -3.16 -7.53 5.38
C CYS A 39 -3.35 -6.65 4.15
N THR A 40 -4.18 -7.10 3.20
CA THR A 40 -4.54 -6.29 2.02
C THR A 40 -5.27 -5.01 2.41
N ALA A 41 -6.20 -5.07 3.38
CA ALA A 41 -6.88 -3.90 3.91
C ALA A 41 -5.89 -2.85 4.45
N LEU A 42 -4.90 -3.29 5.24
CA LEU A 42 -3.85 -2.42 5.77
C LEU A 42 -3.00 -1.78 4.66
N ILE A 43 -2.62 -2.55 3.65
CA ILE A 43 -1.86 -2.01 2.49
C ILE A 43 -2.68 -0.92 1.80
N ILE A 44 -3.97 -1.18 1.52
CA ILE A 44 -4.86 -0.21 0.87
C ILE A 44 -5.02 1.06 1.74
N LEU A 45 -5.13 0.91 3.06
CA LEU A 45 -5.19 2.04 3.98
C LEU A 45 -3.97 2.96 3.80
N PHE A 46 -2.77 2.39 3.88
CA PHE A 46 -1.53 3.16 3.80
C PHE A 46 -1.30 3.76 2.41
N VAL A 47 -1.52 2.99 1.34
CA VAL A 47 -1.41 3.47 -0.04
C VAL A 47 -2.40 4.60 -0.29
N GLY A 48 -3.67 4.40 0.04
CA GLY A 48 -4.74 5.39 -0.13
C GLY A 48 -4.48 6.68 0.67
N ALA A 49 -4.06 6.55 1.93
CA ALA A 49 -3.71 7.68 2.78
C ALA A 49 -2.48 8.44 2.23
N ALA A 50 -1.45 7.74 1.76
CA ALA A 50 -0.24 8.34 1.23
C ALA A 50 -0.44 9.09 -0.10
N THR A 51 -1.56 8.89 -0.80
CA THR A 51 -1.87 9.65 -2.03
C THR A 51 -1.93 11.16 -1.80
N VAL A 52 -2.20 11.61 -0.57
CA VAL A 52 -2.27 13.04 -0.21
C VAL A 52 -0.95 13.77 -0.42
N ILE A 53 0.17 13.04 -0.46
CA ILE A 53 1.52 13.58 -0.69
C ILE A 53 1.58 14.28 -2.05
N TYR A 54 0.91 13.73 -3.06
CA TYR A 54 0.91 14.25 -4.42
C TYR A 54 0.06 15.52 -4.59
N ASN A 55 -0.81 15.82 -3.62
CA ASN A 55 -1.59 17.06 -3.60
C ASN A 55 -0.84 18.25 -2.95
N ILE A 56 0.40 18.04 -2.48
CA ILE A 56 1.20 19.10 -1.85
C ILE A 56 1.95 19.86 -2.96
N GLU A 57 1.36 20.94 -3.46
CA GLU A 57 1.85 21.74 -4.61
C GLU A 57 3.30 22.22 -4.47
N ARG A 58 3.72 22.51 -3.25
CA ARG A 58 5.07 23.02 -2.95
C ARG A 58 6.18 21.96 -3.01
N PHE A 59 5.84 20.68 -3.16
CA PHE A 59 6.82 19.61 -3.31
C PHE A 59 7.03 19.30 -4.79
N SER A 60 8.29 19.21 -5.21
CA SER A 60 8.60 18.65 -6.53
C SER A 60 8.22 17.17 -6.58
N LEU A 61 7.93 16.67 -7.79
CA LEU A 61 7.62 15.25 -7.99
C LEU A 61 8.67 14.32 -7.39
N PHE A 62 9.95 14.69 -7.46
CA PHE A 62 11.03 13.94 -6.81
C PHE A 62 10.86 13.84 -5.29
N LYS A 63 10.57 14.97 -4.62
CA LYS A 63 10.32 15.00 -3.17
C LYS A 63 9.07 14.20 -2.78
N GLN A 64 7.99 14.30 -3.57
CA GLN A 64 6.77 13.54 -3.35
C GLN A 64 7.00 12.03 -3.49
N THR A 65 7.71 11.61 -4.54
CA THR A 65 8.06 10.20 -4.81
C THR A 65 8.93 9.63 -3.69
N LEU A 66 9.98 10.36 -3.28
CA LEU A 66 10.85 9.93 -2.20
C LEU A 66 10.09 9.74 -0.89
N LEU A 67 9.24 10.70 -0.52
CA LEU A 67 8.43 10.61 0.69
C LEU A 67 7.44 9.43 0.62
N HIS A 68 6.81 9.22 -0.53
CA HIS A 68 5.91 8.08 -0.75
C HIS A 68 6.64 6.75 -0.58
N ILE A 69 7.81 6.57 -1.21
CA ILE A 69 8.63 5.37 -1.07
C ILE A 69 9.02 5.12 0.39
N MET A 70 9.47 6.16 1.12
CA MET A 70 9.82 6.02 2.53
C MET A 70 8.63 5.60 3.39
N ILE A 71 7.44 6.16 3.15
CA ILE A 71 6.23 5.78 3.86
C ILE A 71 5.85 4.33 3.53
N MET A 72 5.88 3.92 2.26
CA MET A 72 5.59 2.54 1.87
C MET A 72 6.60 1.55 2.48
N LEU A 73 7.87 1.94 2.60
CA LEU A 73 8.91 1.12 3.22
C LEU A 73 8.67 0.88 4.72
N VAL A 74 8.12 1.84 5.45
CA VAL A 74 7.84 1.68 6.90
C VAL A 74 6.42 1.16 7.18
N THR A 75 5.54 1.09 6.18
CA THR A 75 4.15 0.66 6.35
C THR A 75 3.84 -0.63 5.58
N VAL A 76 3.88 -0.58 4.25
CA VAL A 76 3.52 -1.71 3.37
C VAL A 76 4.54 -2.84 3.47
N TYR A 77 5.83 -2.53 3.46
CA TYR A 77 6.86 -3.57 3.49
C TYR A 77 6.79 -4.46 4.77
N PRO A 78 6.65 -3.91 6.00
CA PRO A 78 6.39 -4.73 7.18
C PRO A 78 5.12 -5.58 7.06
N VAL A 79 4.04 -5.07 6.46
CA VAL A 79 2.82 -5.85 6.24
C VAL A 79 3.08 -7.00 5.27
N LEU A 80 3.85 -6.81 4.20
CA LEU A 80 4.25 -7.88 3.28
C LEU A 80 5.02 -8.99 4.03
N LEU A 81 5.93 -8.63 4.94
CA LEU A 81 6.66 -9.61 5.73
C LEU A 81 5.74 -10.38 6.68
N LEU A 82 4.77 -9.71 7.31
CA LEU A 82 3.85 -10.34 8.27
C LEU A 82 2.66 -11.07 7.60
N SER A 83 2.43 -10.84 6.30
CA SER A 83 1.28 -11.36 5.57
C SER A 83 1.25 -12.89 5.43
N GLY A 84 2.40 -13.55 5.50
CA GLY A 84 2.54 -14.97 5.19
C GLY A 84 2.51 -15.27 3.68
N TRP A 85 2.50 -14.26 2.80
CA TRP A 85 2.54 -14.45 1.34
C TRP A 85 3.90 -14.93 0.83
N PHE A 86 4.96 -14.61 1.57
CA PHE A 86 6.33 -14.98 1.24
C PHE A 86 6.89 -15.94 2.29
N PRO A 87 7.63 -16.98 1.90
CA PRO A 87 8.32 -17.84 2.85
C PRO A 87 9.47 -17.07 3.50
N LEU A 88 9.34 -16.72 4.78
CA LEU A 88 10.40 -16.06 5.55
C LEU A 88 11.08 -17.07 6.47
N ARG A 89 12.26 -17.54 6.08
CA ARG A 89 13.08 -18.50 6.84
C ARG A 89 14.37 -17.86 7.36
N ASN A 90 14.87 -16.85 6.66
CA ASN A 90 16.10 -16.14 7.00
C ASN A 90 16.05 -14.68 6.55
N PHE A 91 17.09 -13.92 6.89
CA PHE A 91 17.20 -12.50 6.53
C PHE A 91 17.29 -12.26 5.01
N GLY A 92 17.85 -13.21 4.25
CA GLY A 92 17.92 -13.14 2.78
C GLY A 92 16.54 -13.17 2.12
N ASP A 93 15.58 -13.91 2.68
CA ASP A 93 14.21 -13.93 2.18
C ASP A 93 13.55 -12.54 2.33
N ALA A 94 13.78 -11.86 3.46
CA ALA A 94 13.29 -10.50 3.66
C ALA A 94 13.91 -9.51 2.64
N LEU A 95 15.22 -9.63 2.38
CA LEU A 95 15.88 -8.82 1.34
C LEU A 95 15.31 -9.11 -0.06
N PHE A 96 14.95 -10.35 -0.36
CA PHE A 96 14.30 -10.71 -1.61
C PHE A 96 12.89 -10.08 -1.73
N VAL A 97 12.09 -10.10 -0.65
CA VAL A 97 10.81 -9.38 -0.61
C VAL A 97 11.01 -7.88 -0.81
N LEU A 98 12.07 -7.30 -0.23
CA LEU A 98 12.41 -5.89 -0.41
C LEU A 98 12.72 -5.56 -1.88
N LEU A 99 13.44 -6.43 -2.58
CA LEU A 99 13.70 -6.26 -4.01
C LEU A 99 12.40 -6.32 -4.82
N ILE A 100 11.52 -7.30 -4.56
CA ILE A 100 10.20 -7.38 -5.20
C ILE A 100 9.41 -6.09 -4.95
N PHE A 101 9.38 -5.61 -3.71
CA PHE A 101 8.70 -4.38 -3.32
C PHE A 101 9.17 -3.18 -4.15
N PHE A 102 10.50 -2.99 -4.30
CA PHE A 102 11.02 -1.90 -5.12
C PHE A 102 10.73 -2.07 -6.61
N VAL A 103 10.83 -3.29 -7.16
CA VAL A 103 10.53 -3.56 -8.57
C VAL A 103 9.05 -3.28 -8.87
N VAL A 104 8.14 -3.81 -8.05
CA VAL A 104 6.70 -3.56 -8.21
C VAL A 104 6.39 -2.08 -8.05
N GLY A 105 6.97 -1.41 -7.04
CA GLY A 105 6.81 0.02 -6.86
C GLY A 105 7.27 0.83 -8.07
N ALA A 106 8.42 0.49 -8.65
CA ALA A 106 8.93 1.14 -9.86
C ALA A 106 8.03 0.91 -11.07
N VAL A 107 7.55 -0.33 -11.29
CA VAL A 107 6.62 -0.66 -12.37
C VAL A 107 5.33 0.15 -12.24
N LEU A 108 4.70 0.14 -11.05
CA LEU A 108 3.48 0.90 -10.81
C LEU A 108 3.71 2.40 -11.02
N TRP A 109 4.83 2.94 -10.54
CA TRP A 109 5.17 4.34 -10.72
C TRP A 109 5.30 4.73 -12.19
N VAL A 110 6.01 3.93 -12.99
CA VAL A 110 6.14 4.15 -14.44
C VAL A 110 4.78 4.08 -15.13
N VAL A 111 3.94 3.09 -14.78
CA VAL A 111 2.58 2.97 -15.33
C VAL A 111 1.76 4.22 -15.01
N PHE A 112 1.77 4.71 -13.77
CA PHE A 112 1.03 5.92 -13.40
C PHE A 112 1.55 7.18 -14.10
N LEU A 113 2.87 7.32 -14.30
CA LEU A 113 3.43 8.44 -15.06
C LEU A 113 3.01 8.39 -16.54
N LEU A 114 2.97 7.20 -17.14
CA LEU A 114 2.49 7.03 -18.52
C LEU A 114 1.00 7.37 -18.62
N LEU A 115 0.18 6.89 -17.67
CA LEU A 115 -1.24 7.22 -17.64
C LEU A 115 -1.46 8.72 -17.45
N ALA A 116 -0.76 9.37 -16.52
CA ALA A 116 -0.85 10.81 -16.31
C ALA A 116 -0.53 11.59 -17.60
N LYS A 117 0.49 11.16 -18.34
CA LYS A 117 0.84 11.74 -19.65
C LYS A 117 -0.20 11.47 -20.75
N ILE A 118 -0.84 10.29 -20.76
CA ILE A 118 -1.83 9.92 -21.79
C ILE A 118 -3.16 10.65 -21.57
N PHE A 119 -3.56 10.84 -20.32
CA PHE A 119 -4.84 11.42 -19.95
C PHE A 119 -4.77 12.91 -19.59
N ASP A 120 -3.60 13.54 -19.76
CA ASP A 120 -3.32 14.94 -19.39
C ASP A 120 -3.76 15.28 -17.95
N TRP A 121 -3.43 14.39 -17.00
CA TRP A 121 -3.68 14.56 -15.57
C TRP A 121 -2.55 15.28 -14.85
#